data_AF-A0A8J6Z328-F1
#
_entry.id   AF-A0A8J6Z328-F1
#
_cell.length_a   1.000
_cell.length_b   1.000
_cell.length_c   1.000
_cell.angle_alpha   90.00
_cell.angle_beta   90.00
_cell.angle_gamma   90.00
#
_symmetry.space_group_name_H-M   'P 1'
#
loop_
_entity.id
_entity.type
_entity.pdbx_description
1 polymer ?
#
loop_
_entity_poly.entity_id
_entity_poly.type
_entity_poly.pdbx_seq_one_letter_code
_entity_poly.pdbx_strand_id
1 'polypeptide(L)'
;MTPIEKRENKKESFWKKGSVLQLGRLFRSFRTPAFLFLLAFFSLIPFPGKGTADEEGKALLEERMALYERMESITLIPWYYLAAVDQYERSIRKTKGEKDRLIAIRIPSSLWSGPLNPDQEDENPVSISFFQGIGEDGDGDGFA
;
A
#
# COMPACT_ATOMS: atom_id res chain seq x y z
N MET A 1 72.24 -8.83 -42.08
CA MET A 1 71.58 -8.15 -40.93
C MET A 1 72.62 -7.33 -40.20
N THR A 2 72.45 -6.01 -40.15
CA THR A 2 73.50 -5.11 -39.64
C THR A 2 73.49 -5.07 -38.10
N PRO A 3 74.62 -4.69 -37.46
CA PRO A 3 74.69 -4.59 -36.00
C PRO A 3 73.66 -3.63 -35.37
N ILE A 4 73.14 -2.69 -36.15
CA ILE A 4 72.15 -1.68 -35.73
C ILE A 4 70.76 -2.31 -35.65
N GLU A 5 70.38 -3.09 -36.66
CA GLU A 5 69.08 -3.78 -36.78
C GLU A 5 68.83 -4.79 -35.64
N LYS A 6 69.91 -5.43 -35.16
CA LYS A 6 69.84 -6.37 -34.03
C LYS A 6 69.59 -5.66 -32.69
N ARG A 7 70.05 -4.40 -32.54
CA ARG A 7 69.82 -3.60 -31.32
C ARG A 7 68.39 -3.08 -31.26
N GLU A 8 67.82 -2.68 -32.40
CA GLU A 8 66.43 -2.23 -32.46
C GLU A 8 65.44 -3.36 -32.17
N ASN A 9 65.60 -4.51 -32.80
CA ASN A 9 64.75 -5.68 -32.54
C ASN A 9 64.82 -6.14 -31.07
N LYS A 10 66.00 -6.05 -30.43
CA LYS A 10 66.14 -6.38 -29.02
C LYS A 10 65.36 -5.40 -28.14
N LYS A 11 65.40 -4.10 -28.44
CA LYS A 11 64.65 -3.06 -27.72
C LYS A 11 63.13 -3.26 -27.89
N GLU A 12 62.66 -3.45 -29.11
CA GLU A 12 61.25 -3.76 -29.43
C GLU A 12 60.73 -4.97 -28.64
N SER A 13 61.51 -6.06 -28.57
CA SER A 13 61.14 -7.24 -27.80
C SER A 13 61.13 -7.00 -26.28
N PHE A 14 61.99 -6.10 -25.80
CA PHE A 14 62.09 -5.75 -24.38
C PHE A 14 60.88 -4.92 -23.94
N TRP A 15 60.45 -3.96 -24.76
CA TRP A 15 59.24 -3.16 -24.52
C TRP A 15 57.96 -4.00 -24.63
N LYS A 16 57.89 -4.96 -25.56
CA LYS A 16 56.74 -5.88 -25.67
C LYS A 16 56.61 -6.85 -24.50
N LYS A 17 57.70 -7.32 -23.90
CA LYS A 17 57.65 -8.31 -22.79
C LYS A 17 57.30 -7.69 -21.43
N GLY A 18 57.64 -6.42 -21.19
CA GLY A 18 57.41 -5.76 -19.90
C GLY A 18 56.03 -5.12 -19.71
N SER A 19 55.36 -4.69 -20.80
CA SER A 19 54.12 -3.91 -20.72
C SER A 19 52.85 -4.77 -20.50
N VAL A 20 52.80 -5.96 -21.08
CA VAL A 20 51.59 -6.83 -21.03
C VAL A 20 51.32 -7.45 -19.66
N LEU A 21 52.33 -7.53 -18.79
CA LEU A 21 52.20 -8.16 -17.47
C LEU A 21 51.78 -7.20 -16.35
N GLN A 22 51.64 -5.89 -16.63
CA GLN A 22 51.28 -4.89 -15.60
C GLN A 22 49.83 -4.37 -15.69
N LEU A 23 49.13 -4.57 -16.81
CA LEU A 23 47.76 -4.04 -16.98
C LEU A 23 46.64 -5.00 -16.52
N GLY A 24 46.93 -6.28 -16.27
CA GLY A 24 45.92 -7.28 -15.88
C GLY A 24 45.58 -7.35 -14.39
N ARG A 25 46.29 -6.62 -13.51
CA ARG A 25 46.10 -6.70 -12.04
C ARG A 25 45.28 -5.56 -11.43
N LEU A 26 44.88 -4.56 -12.20
CA LEU A 26 44.15 -3.39 -11.67
C LEU A 26 42.62 -3.48 -11.79
N PHE A 27 42.05 -4.49 -12.45
CA PHE A 27 40.60 -4.57 -12.70
C PHE A 27 39.82 -5.58 -11.83
N ARG A 28 40.40 -6.07 -10.73
CA ARG A 28 39.80 -7.17 -9.95
C ARG A 28 39.27 -6.80 -8.55
N SER A 29 39.06 -5.52 -8.21
CA SER A 29 38.64 -5.18 -6.84
C SER A 29 37.54 -4.12 -6.65
N PHE A 30 36.74 -3.77 -7.66
CA PHE A 30 35.77 -2.66 -7.49
C PHE A 30 34.39 -2.81 -8.16
N ARG A 31 33.93 -4.03 -8.49
CA ARG A 31 32.63 -4.19 -9.19
C ARG A 31 31.41 -4.50 -8.31
N THR A 32 31.55 -4.74 -7.00
CA THR A 32 30.43 -5.13 -6.13
C THR A 32 30.18 -4.28 -4.87
N PRO A 33 31.17 -3.64 -4.19
CA PRO A 33 30.87 -2.95 -2.94
C PRO A 33 30.10 -1.64 -3.17
N ALA A 34 30.38 -0.93 -4.27
CA ALA A 34 29.71 0.33 -4.60
C ALA A 34 28.21 0.13 -4.93
N PHE A 35 27.84 -0.99 -5.55
CA PHE A 35 26.45 -1.28 -5.91
C PHE A 35 25.60 -1.66 -4.67
N LEU A 36 26.18 -2.41 -3.74
CA LEU A 36 25.54 -2.72 -2.46
C LEU A 36 25.42 -1.47 -1.57
N PHE A 37 26.43 -0.59 -1.60
CA PHE A 37 26.36 0.72 -0.93
C PHE A 37 25.26 1.60 -1.53
N LEU A 38 25.07 1.61 -2.85
CA LEU A 38 24.04 2.40 -3.54
C LEU A 38 22.62 1.90 -3.24
N LEU A 39 22.41 0.57 -3.18
CA LEU A 39 21.14 -0.03 -2.77
C LEU A 39 20.80 0.27 -1.29
N ALA A 40 21.80 0.20 -0.41
CA ALA A 40 21.62 0.56 1.00
C ALA A 40 21.36 2.07 1.18
N PHE A 41 21.98 2.93 0.37
CA PHE A 41 21.74 4.37 0.42
C PHE A 41 20.34 4.75 -0.09
N PHE A 42 19.81 4.01 -1.07
CA PHE A 42 18.46 4.23 -1.59
C PHE A 42 17.36 3.86 -0.59
N SER A 43 17.62 2.98 0.39
CA SER A 43 16.64 2.66 1.45
C SER A 43 16.55 3.71 2.56
N LEU A 44 17.51 4.64 2.65
CA LEU A 44 17.53 5.71 3.65
C LEU A 44 16.95 7.03 3.14
N ILE A 45 16.53 7.11 1.88
CA ILE A 45 15.84 8.30 1.37
C ILE A 45 14.39 8.18 1.83
N PRO A 46 13.91 9.00 2.80
CA PRO A 46 12.48 9.08 3.05
C PRO A 46 11.86 9.61 1.76
N PHE A 47 11.08 8.79 1.05
CA PHE A 47 10.22 9.28 -0.01
C PHE A 47 9.15 10.14 0.65
N PRO A 48 9.14 11.48 0.49
CA PRO A 48 8.01 12.26 0.95
C PRO A 48 6.83 11.91 0.04
N GLY A 49 6.03 10.93 0.46
CA GLY A 49 4.73 10.68 -0.12
C GLY A 49 3.87 11.90 0.15
N LYS A 50 3.73 12.80 -0.84
CA LYS A 50 2.77 13.90 -0.75
C LYS A 50 1.38 13.30 -0.95
N GLY A 51 0.83 12.72 0.12
CA GLY A 51 -0.60 12.42 0.18
C GLY A 51 -1.36 13.72 0.07
N THR A 52 -2.08 13.93 -1.03
CA THR A 52 -2.92 15.11 -1.25
C THR A 52 -4.25 14.96 -0.51
N ALA A 53 -4.20 14.57 0.77
CA ALA A 53 -5.35 14.67 1.65
C ALA A 53 -5.38 16.10 2.16
N ASP A 54 -6.43 16.84 1.78
CA ASP A 54 -6.82 18.07 2.44
C ASP A 54 -7.17 17.80 3.91
N GLU A 55 -7.25 18.86 4.71
CA GLU A 55 -7.58 18.73 6.14
C GLU A 55 -8.93 18.04 6.37
N GLU A 56 -9.89 18.24 5.45
CA GLU A 56 -11.18 17.55 5.45
C GLU A 56 -11.02 16.04 5.23
N GLY A 57 -10.22 15.62 4.25
CA GLY A 57 -9.92 14.20 4.02
C GLY A 57 -9.22 13.53 5.20
N LYS A 58 -8.37 14.25 5.95
CA LYS A 58 -7.75 13.73 7.18
C LYS A 58 -8.78 13.54 8.29
N ALA A 59 -9.62 14.54 8.53
CA ALA A 59 -10.68 14.47 9.55
C ALA A 59 -11.62 13.27 9.30
N LEU A 60 -12.03 13.06 8.04
CA LEU A 60 -12.85 11.90 7.66
C LEU A 60 -12.14 10.55 7.91
N LEU A 61 -10.82 10.48 7.72
CA LEU A 61 -10.06 9.25 8.02
C LEU A 61 -9.95 9.01 9.52
N GLU A 62 -9.80 10.06 10.32
CA GLU A 62 -9.80 9.98 11.79
C GLU A 62 -11.16 9.52 12.32
N GLU A 63 -12.27 10.06 11.80
CA GLU A 63 -13.63 9.63 12.17
C GLU A 63 -13.88 8.14 11.85
N ARG A 64 -13.41 7.67 10.67
CA ARG A 64 -13.50 6.24 10.31
C ARG A 64 -12.67 5.37 11.24
N MET A 65 -11.46 5.79 11.57
CA MET A 65 -10.59 5.05 12.48
C MET A 65 -11.26 4.89 13.85
N ALA A 66 -11.81 5.98 14.41
CA ALA A 66 -12.53 5.95 15.67
C ALA A 66 -13.74 4.99 15.63
N LEU A 67 -14.47 4.95 14.51
CA LEU A 67 -15.56 3.99 14.32
C LEU A 67 -15.06 2.54 14.32
N TYR A 68 -13.97 2.24 13.61
CA TYR A 68 -13.44 0.88 13.56
C TYR A 68 -12.91 0.40 14.91
N GLU A 69 -12.23 1.25 15.67
CA GLU A 69 -11.74 0.92 17.02
C GLU A 69 -12.91 0.70 18.00
N ARG A 70 -13.96 1.53 17.93
CA ARG A 70 -15.20 1.31 18.71
C ARG A 70 -15.81 -0.04 18.38
N MET A 71 -15.94 -0.37 17.09
CA MET A 71 -16.52 -1.64 16.67
C MET A 71 -15.64 -2.83 17.04
N GLU A 72 -14.32 -2.70 17.03
CA GLU A 72 -13.40 -3.73 17.55
C GLU A 72 -13.66 -4.02 19.03
N SER A 73 -13.88 -2.99 19.85
CA SER A 73 -14.19 -3.18 21.28
C SER A 73 -15.51 -3.92 21.53
N ILE A 74 -16.50 -3.76 20.65
CA ILE A 74 -17.84 -4.34 20.79
C ILE A 74 -17.88 -5.75 20.20
N THR A 75 -17.36 -5.91 18.98
CA THR A 75 -17.48 -7.14 18.19
C THR A 75 -16.31 -8.10 18.38
N LEU A 76 -15.22 -7.62 18.98
CA LEU A 76 -13.93 -8.33 19.06
C LEU A 76 -13.33 -8.66 17.68
N ILE A 77 -13.83 -8.04 16.61
CA ILE A 77 -13.28 -8.13 15.27
C ILE A 77 -12.19 -7.06 15.15
N PRO A 78 -10.93 -7.43 14.85
CA PRO A 78 -9.86 -6.45 14.73
C PRO A 78 -10.17 -5.35 13.69
N TRP A 79 -9.86 -4.09 14.02
CA TRP A 79 -10.23 -2.92 13.21
C TRP A 79 -9.83 -3.03 11.73
N TYR A 80 -8.71 -3.70 11.45
CA TYR A 80 -8.17 -3.84 10.09
C TYR A 80 -9.06 -4.72 9.20
N TYR A 81 -9.85 -5.65 9.76
CA TYR A 81 -10.85 -6.39 9.00
C TYR A 81 -12.01 -5.48 8.58
N LEU A 82 -12.51 -4.65 9.50
CA LEU A 82 -13.59 -3.70 9.22
C LEU A 82 -13.15 -2.68 8.15
N ALA A 83 -11.94 -2.14 8.29
CA ALA A 83 -11.37 -1.22 7.31
C ALA A 83 -11.16 -1.88 5.94
N ALA A 84 -10.77 -3.17 5.90
CA ALA A 84 -10.62 -3.90 4.65
C ALA A 84 -11.97 -4.12 3.94
N VAL A 85 -13.04 -4.40 4.68
CA VAL A 85 -14.39 -4.53 4.12
C VAL A 85 -14.89 -3.19 3.57
N ASP A 86 -14.72 -2.09 4.33
CA ASP A 86 -15.05 -0.74 3.86
C ASP A 86 -14.31 -0.40 2.57
N GLN A 87 -13.00 -0.65 2.52
CA GLN A 87 -12.17 -0.39 1.34
C GLN A 87 -12.56 -1.28 0.15
N TYR A 88 -12.91 -2.55 0.41
CA TYR A 88 -13.40 -3.46 -0.62
C TYR A 88 -14.67 -2.90 -1.26
N GLU A 89 -15.68 -2.54 -0.48
CA GLU A 89 -16.94 -1.94 -0.97
C GLU A 89 -16.70 -0.68 -1.81
N ARG A 90 -15.83 0.23 -1.34
CA ARG A 90 -15.42 1.43 -2.12
C ARG A 90 -14.77 1.07 -3.46
N SER A 91 -14.01 -0.02 -3.51
CA SER A 91 -13.30 -0.43 -4.71
C SER A 91 -14.22 -1.05 -5.77
N ILE A 92 -15.21 -1.85 -5.33
CA ILE A 92 -16.14 -2.55 -6.23
C ILE A 92 -17.29 -1.66 -6.70
N ARG A 93 -17.71 -0.70 -5.88
CA ARG A 93 -18.83 0.21 -6.17
C ARG A 93 -18.31 1.63 -6.37
N LYS A 94 -17.92 1.96 -7.61
CA LYS A 94 -17.54 3.33 -8.02
C LYS A 94 -18.75 4.29 -8.15
N THR A 95 -19.85 4.03 -7.44
CA THR A 95 -21.10 4.76 -7.62
C THR A 95 -21.03 6.15 -6.98
N LYS A 96 -21.29 7.17 -7.81
CA LYS A 96 -21.14 8.60 -7.53
C LYS A 96 -22.17 9.17 -6.53
N GLY A 97 -23.06 8.34 -5.97
CA GLY A 97 -24.32 8.76 -5.33
C GLY A 97 -24.36 8.73 -3.80
N GLU A 98 -23.49 7.98 -3.12
CA GLU A 98 -23.56 7.80 -1.65
C GLU A 98 -22.41 8.51 -0.96
N LYS A 99 -22.25 9.81 -1.25
CA LYS A 99 -21.13 10.60 -0.73
C LYS A 99 -21.26 10.95 0.76
N ASP A 100 -22.44 10.74 1.35
CA ASP A 100 -22.76 11.20 2.71
C ASP A 100 -22.52 10.16 3.81
N ARG A 101 -22.19 8.90 3.46
CA ARG A 101 -21.93 7.89 4.48
C ARG A 101 -20.47 7.92 4.91
N LEU A 102 -20.24 7.89 6.22
CA LEU A 102 -18.89 7.84 6.80
C LEU A 102 -18.15 6.59 6.29
N ILE A 103 -18.81 5.43 6.31
CA ILE A 103 -18.32 4.15 5.75
C ILE A 103 -19.17 3.70 4.56
N ALA A 104 -18.58 2.87 3.70
CA ALA A 104 -19.15 2.34 2.47
C ALA A 104 -19.75 0.94 2.62
N ILE A 105 -19.70 0.35 3.84
CA ILE A 105 -20.33 -0.95 4.11
C ILE A 105 -21.83 -0.83 3.85
N ARG A 106 -22.35 -1.65 2.93
CA ARG A 106 -23.76 -1.63 2.54
C ARG A 106 -24.42 -2.96 2.82
N ILE A 107 -25.47 -2.93 3.63
CA ILE A 107 -26.32 -4.07 3.90
C ILE A 107 -27.52 -4.01 2.93
N PRO A 108 -27.94 -5.13 2.31
CA PRO A 108 -29.16 -5.16 1.51
C PRO A 108 -30.40 -4.80 2.35
N SER A 109 -31.28 -3.95 1.82
CA SER A 109 -32.51 -3.50 2.50
C SER A 109 -33.37 -4.68 2.98
N SER A 110 -33.44 -5.78 2.23
CA SER A 110 -34.20 -6.98 2.60
C SER A 110 -33.59 -7.80 3.74
N LEU A 111 -32.27 -7.69 3.94
CA LEU A 111 -31.61 -8.28 5.10
C LEU A 111 -31.77 -7.36 6.31
N TRP A 112 -31.65 -6.05 6.09
CA TRP A 112 -31.79 -5.03 7.12
C TRP A 112 -33.19 -5.01 7.74
N SER A 113 -34.21 -4.76 6.91
CA SER A 113 -35.61 -4.62 7.31
C SER A 113 -36.34 -5.96 7.55
N GLY A 114 -35.81 -7.05 6.98
CA GLY A 114 -36.40 -8.38 7.02
C GLY A 114 -36.99 -8.81 5.67
N PRO A 115 -36.88 -10.09 5.27
CA PRO A 115 -37.27 -10.54 3.92
C PRO A 115 -38.77 -10.37 3.60
N LEU A 116 -39.61 -10.32 4.64
CA LEU A 116 -41.07 -10.20 4.52
C LEU A 116 -41.59 -8.82 4.93
N ASN A 117 -40.69 -7.85 5.21
CA ASN A 117 -41.10 -6.51 5.54
C ASN A 117 -41.69 -5.83 4.28
N PRO A 118 -42.96 -5.39 4.29
CA PRO A 118 -43.53 -4.68 3.15
C PRO A 118 -42.84 -3.33 2.90
N ASP A 119 -42.22 -2.74 3.93
CA ASP A 119 -41.40 -1.56 3.83
C ASP A 119 -39.91 -1.94 3.91
N GLN A 120 -39.20 -1.81 2.80
CA GLN A 120 -37.79 -2.22 2.72
C GLN A 120 -36.85 -1.16 3.28
N GLU A 121 -37.33 0.08 3.44
CA GLU A 121 -36.55 1.18 4.00
C GLU A 121 -37.07 1.53 5.41
N ASP A 122 -37.63 0.53 6.10
CA ASP A 122 -38.09 0.64 7.49
C ASP A 122 -36.92 0.97 8.41
N GLU A 123 -37.08 2.02 9.21
CA GLU A 123 -36.12 2.50 10.20
C GLU A 123 -36.57 2.19 11.63
N ASN A 124 -37.75 1.59 11.83
CA ASN A 124 -38.28 1.30 13.16
C ASN A 124 -37.75 -0.05 13.68
N PRO A 125 -36.89 -0.07 14.73
CA PRO A 125 -36.27 -1.31 15.21
C PRO A 125 -37.29 -2.39 15.64
N VAL A 126 -38.46 -1.98 16.16
CA VAL A 126 -39.52 -2.90 16.59
C VAL A 126 -40.16 -3.59 15.40
N SER A 127 -40.45 -2.84 14.34
CA SER A 127 -41.02 -3.36 13.10
C SER A 127 -40.02 -4.26 12.37
N ILE A 128 -38.77 -3.81 12.24
CA ILE A 128 -37.67 -4.59 11.66
C ILE A 128 -37.49 -5.92 12.38
N SER A 129 -37.46 -5.92 13.71
CA SER A 129 -37.34 -7.14 14.52
C SER A 129 -38.50 -8.12 14.29
N PHE A 130 -39.73 -7.60 14.16
CA PHE A 130 -40.91 -8.42 13.85
C PHE A 130 -40.77 -9.19 12.53
N PHE A 131 -40.17 -8.57 11.50
CA PHE A 131 -39.91 -9.21 10.21
C PHE A 131 -38.59 -10.00 10.14
N GLN A 132 -37.92 -10.21 11.28
CA GLN A 132 -36.63 -10.89 11.39
C GLN A 132 -35.52 -10.21 10.57
N GLY A 133 -35.59 -8.89 10.46
CA GLY A 133 -34.48 -8.08 9.96
C GLY A 133 -33.33 -8.00 10.96
N ILE A 134 -32.16 -7.62 10.47
CA ILE A 134 -30.94 -7.46 11.29
C ILE A 134 -30.69 -6.01 11.73
N GLY A 135 -31.51 -5.06 11.30
CA GLY A 135 -31.38 -3.65 11.69
C GLY A 135 -31.69 -3.45 13.17
N GLU A 136 -30.77 -2.82 13.89
CA GLU A 136 -30.90 -2.46 15.30
C GLU A 136 -30.38 -1.04 15.52
N ASP A 137 -30.91 -0.38 16.55
CA ASP A 137 -30.49 0.96 16.97
C ASP A 137 -29.10 0.90 17.64
N GLY A 138 -28.07 1.21 16.85
CA GLY A 138 -26.67 1.10 17.25
C GLY A 138 -26.10 2.36 17.93
N ASP A 139 -26.74 3.53 17.76
CA ASP A 139 -26.29 4.81 18.32
C ASP A 139 -27.25 5.40 19.37
N GLY A 140 -28.44 4.82 19.53
CA GLY A 140 -29.43 5.13 20.55
C GLY A 140 -30.38 6.25 20.17
N ASP A 141 -30.54 6.58 18.89
CA ASP A 141 -31.40 7.68 18.42
C ASP A 141 -32.87 7.29 18.21
N GLY A 142 -33.19 6.00 18.36
CA GLY A 142 -34.53 5.43 18.18
C GLY A 142 -34.83 4.96 16.76
N PHE A 143 -33.87 5.08 15.83
CA PHE A 143 -33.91 4.55 14.48
C PHE A 143 -32.87 3.43 14.33
N ALA A 144 -33.12 2.53 13.38
CA ALA A 144 -32.15 1.50 13.00
C ALA A 144 -31.22 2.03 11.90
#